data_AF-A0A955WQD6-F1
#
_entry.id   AF-A0A955WQD6-F1
#
_cell.length_a   1.000
_cell.length_b   1.000
_cell.length_c   1.000
_cell.angle_alpha   90.00
_cell.angle_beta   90.00
_cell.angle_gamma   90.00
#
_symmetry.space_group_name_H-M   'P 1'
#
loop_
_entity.id
_entity.type
_entity.pdbx_description
1 polymer ?
#
loop_
_entity_poly.entity_id
_entity_poly.type
_entity_poly.pdbx_seq_one_letter_code
_entity_poly.pdbx_strand_id
1 'polypeptide(L)'
;AYLLFAVDARRPFLAGLMLAWAFATRASLVLAAAFFYWQLVAPASGERFERKEQLKRFLLFSAPPLVAGVLLLWFNHARFENPMEFGHTYLAGGRMPRIRDFGLFHPAFFKRNLHAAFTLTPRIIDKAPYLQISKHGMSLFLTTPALLMLFRPKRWHRILAPTLLCLAATFGLILMYQNTGWVQFGYRFSLDFLPYVLILMAVTAPPVGRAFQGLILVGVLVNAVGAGGFGRRLLNPYTAEFACPEPVLESKKGE
;
A
#
# COMPACT_ATOMS: atom_id res chain seq x y z
N ALA A 1 -3.28 15.14 -0.72
CA ALA A 1 -2.99 16.22 -1.71
C ALA A 1 -3.18 15.74 -3.15
N TYR A 2 -2.43 14.74 -3.63
CA TYR A 2 -2.52 14.22 -5.01
C TYR A 2 -3.95 14.07 -5.55
N LEU A 3 -4.76 13.24 -4.88
CA LEU A 3 -6.10 12.90 -5.36
C LEU A 3 -7.03 14.13 -5.44
N LEU A 4 -6.90 15.08 -4.50
CA LEU A 4 -7.65 16.35 -4.54
C LEU A 4 -7.34 17.18 -5.78
N PHE A 5 -6.09 17.20 -6.22
CA PHE A 5 -5.64 17.90 -7.42
C PHE A 5 -5.98 17.13 -8.71
N ALA A 6 -6.08 15.81 -8.62
CA ALA A 6 -6.33 14.92 -9.74
C ALA A 6 -7.82 14.77 -10.12
N VAL A 7 -8.74 14.92 -9.16
CA VAL A 7 -10.19 14.93 -9.46
C VAL A 7 -10.51 16.02 -10.48
N ASP A 8 -11.28 15.65 -11.51
CA ASP A 8 -11.60 16.48 -12.68
C ASP A 8 -10.36 17.09 -13.38
N ALA A 9 -9.18 16.50 -13.19
CA ALA A 9 -7.91 17.04 -13.69
C ALA A 9 -7.72 18.54 -13.44
N ARG A 10 -8.21 19.06 -12.29
CA ARG A 10 -8.30 20.52 -12.01
C ARG A 10 -6.94 21.19 -11.90
N ARG A 11 -5.96 20.49 -11.33
CA ARG A 11 -4.61 21.04 -11.07
C ARG A 11 -3.54 20.06 -11.57
N PRO A 12 -3.37 19.89 -12.89
CA PRO A 12 -2.55 18.84 -13.49
C PRO A 12 -1.10 18.84 -12.98
N PHE A 13 -0.45 20.00 -13.01
CA PHE A 13 0.94 20.14 -12.58
C PHE A 13 1.14 19.79 -11.10
N LEU A 14 0.27 20.29 -10.21
CA LEU A 14 0.35 19.97 -8.79
C LEU A 14 0.04 18.49 -8.52
N ALA A 15 -0.91 17.90 -9.25
CA ALA A 15 -1.15 16.46 -9.18
C ALA A 15 0.11 15.68 -9.60
N GLY A 16 0.76 16.07 -10.68
CA GLY A 16 2.01 15.48 -11.14
C GLY A 16 3.12 15.61 -10.08
N LEU A 17 3.29 16.80 -9.50
CA LEU A 17 4.30 17.05 -8.46
C LEU A 17 4.06 16.20 -7.19
N MET A 18 2.81 16.12 -6.72
CA MET A 18 2.49 15.28 -5.56
C MET A 18 2.73 13.80 -5.86
N LEU A 19 2.40 13.35 -7.07
CA LEU A 19 2.68 11.99 -7.50
C LEU A 19 4.18 11.71 -7.57
N ALA A 20 4.96 12.65 -8.11
CA ALA A 20 6.42 12.56 -8.18
C ALA A 20 7.05 12.30 -6.81
N TRP A 21 6.67 13.07 -5.79
CA TRP A 21 7.12 12.83 -4.42
C TRP A 21 6.62 11.51 -3.84
N ALA A 22 5.37 11.14 -4.13
CA ALA A 22 4.79 9.90 -3.64
C ALA A 22 5.57 8.69 -4.18
N PHE A 23 5.76 8.56 -5.50
CA PHE A 23 6.43 7.39 -6.04
C PHE A 23 7.95 7.40 -5.82
N ALA A 24 8.58 8.57 -5.64
CA ALA A 24 9.99 8.66 -5.25
C ALA A 24 10.25 8.03 -3.87
N THR A 25 9.27 8.03 -2.97
CA THR A 25 9.35 7.34 -1.68
C THR A 25 8.83 5.90 -1.73
N ARG A 26 7.88 5.62 -2.62
CA ARG A 26 7.25 4.30 -2.77
C ARG A 26 6.89 4.03 -4.24
N ALA A 27 7.74 3.30 -4.96
CA ALA A 27 7.59 3.09 -6.40
C ALA A 27 6.20 2.57 -6.83
N SER A 28 5.56 1.73 -6.02
CA SER A 28 4.19 1.21 -6.21
C SER A 28 3.13 2.31 -6.45
N LEU A 29 3.34 3.51 -5.89
CA LEU A 29 2.44 4.65 -6.04
C LEU A 29 2.44 5.25 -7.45
N VAL A 30 3.37 4.87 -8.33
CA VAL A 30 3.34 5.28 -9.75
C VAL A 30 2.03 4.88 -10.43
N LEU A 31 1.42 3.76 -9.99
CA LEU A 31 0.14 3.28 -10.48
C LEU A 31 -1.01 4.26 -10.23
N ALA A 32 -0.85 5.19 -9.28
CA ALA A 32 -1.80 6.26 -9.04
C ALA A 32 -2.01 7.14 -10.28
N ALA A 33 -1.02 7.24 -11.18
CA ALA A 33 -1.13 8.00 -12.42
C ALA A 33 -2.37 7.63 -13.24
N ALA A 34 -2.76 6.35 -13.23
CA ALA A 34 -3.96 5.86 -13.90
C ALA A 34 -5.23 6.60 -13.43
N PHE A 35 -5.31 6.98 -12.15
CA PHE A 35 -6.42 7.77 -11.63
C PHE A 35 -6.52 9.13 -12.33
N PHE A 36 -5.40 9.86 -12.46
CA PHE A 36 -5.39 11.14 -13.13
C PHE A 36 -5.76 11.01 -14.61
N TYR A 37 -5.18 10.06 -15.33
CA TYR A 37 -5.49 9.84 -16.74
C TYR A 37 -6.96 9.45 -16.95
N TRP A 38 -7.54 8.68 -16.03
CA TRP A 38 -8.97 8.43 -16.06
C TRP A 38 -9.78 9.73 -15.86
N GLN A 39 -9.43 10.54 -14.87
CA GLN A 39 -10.09 11.83 -14.63
C GLN A 39 -9.91 12.83 -15.77
N LEU A 40 -8.87 12.67 -16.60
CA LEU A 40 -8.65 13.47 -17.80
C LEU A 40 -9.59 13.08 -18.96
N VAL A 41 -9.85 11.78 -19.12
CA VAL A 41 -10.69 11.24 -20.21
C VAL A 41 -12.18 11.23 -19.82
N ALA A 42 -12.47 10.88 -18.56
CA ALA A 42 -13.80 10.79 -17.99
C ALA A 42 -13.85 11.52 -16.64
N PRO A 43 -13.94 12.87 -16.65
CA PRO A 43 -14.02 13.68 -15.44
C PRO A 43 -15.24 13.31 -14.60
N ALA A 44 -15.12 13.45 -13.29
CA ALA A 44 -16.20 13.16 -12.35
C ALA A 44 -17.41 14.09 -12.54
N SER A 45 -17.14 15.36 -12.86
CA SER A 45 -18.10 16.39 -13.27
C SER A 45 -18.92 15.99 -14.50
N GLY A 46 -18.38 15.12 -15.36
CA GLY A 46 -19.00 14.73 -16.63
C GLY A 46 -18.71 15.68 -17.80
N GLU A 47 -18.13 16.85 -17.54
CA GLU A 47 -17.75 17.81 -18.57
C GLU A 47 -16.45 17.36 -19.25
N ARG A 48 -16.54 16.95 -20.51
CA ARG A 48 -15.37 16.49 -21.27
C ARG A 48 -14.53 17.69 -21.73
N PHE A 49 -13.22 17.54 -21.62
CA PHE A 49 -12.28 18.54 -22.14
C PHE A 49 -12.12 18.41 -23.67
N GLU A 50 -11.87 19.52 -24.34
CA GLU A 50 -11.43 19.53 -25.73
C GLU A 50 -10.05 18.88 -25.89
N ARG A 51 -9.76 18.31 -27.07
CA ARG A 51 -8.49 17.59 -27.33
C ARG A 51 -7.24 18.40 -27.00
N LYS A 52 -7.22 19.70 -27.33
CA LYS A 52 -6.07 20.57 -27.04
C LYS A 52 -5.83 20.73 -25.54
N GLU A 53 -6.90 20.94 -24.79
CA GLU A 53 -6.85 21.07 -23.33
C GLU A 53 -6.50 19.72 -22.67
N GLN A 54 -7.01 18.61 -23.19
CA GLN A 54 -6.61 17.27 -22.75
C GLN A 54 -5.11 17.05 -22.90
N LEU A 55 -4.55 17.36 -24.07
CA LEU A 55 -3.12 17.23 -24.33
C LEU A 55 -2.30 18.13 -23.41
N LYS A 56 -2.72 19.39 -23.22
CA LYS A 56 -2.06 20.32 -22.30
C LYS A 56 -2.02 19.79 -20.87
N ARG A 57 -3.16 19.31 -20.36
CA ARG A 57 -3.25 18.75 -18.99
C ARG A 57 -2.47 17.45 -18.85
N PHE A 58 -2.46 16.60 -19.87
CA PHE A 58 -1.63 15.41 -19.94
C PHE A 58 -0.16 15.78 -19.79
N LEU A 59 0.35 16.71 -20.62
CA LEU A 59 1.75 17.13 -20.59
C LEU A 59 2.12 17.78 -19.24
N LEU A 60 1.27 18.67 -18.72
CA LEU A 60 1.49 19.32 -17.42
C LEU A 60 1.53 18.32 -16.26
N PHE A 61 0.70 17.28 -16.30
CA PHE A 61 0.68 16.24 -15.29
C PHE A 61 1.88 15.31 -15.40
N SER A 62 2.23 14.90 -16.61
CA SER A 62 3.30 13.92 -16.87
C SER A 62 4.70 14.49 -16.66
N ALA A 63 4.89 15.81 -16.83
CA ALA A 63 6.22 16.43 -16.74
C ALA A 63 6.91 16.20 -15.38
N PRO A 64 6.31 16.52 -14.20
CA PRO A 64 7.00 16.31 -12.93
C PRO A 64 7.33 14.84 -12.62
N PRO A 65 6.40 13.87 -12.80
CA PRO A 65 6.71 12.45 -12.64
C PRO A 65 7.79 11.94 -13.58
N LEU A 66 7.81 12.37 -14.85
CA LEU A 66 8.85 11.95 -15.79
C LEU A 66 10.22 12.48 -15.39
N VAL A 67 10.31 13.76 -15.00
CA VAL A 67 11.56 14.36 -14.51
C VAL A 67 12.06 13.61 -13.28
N ALA A 68 11.19 13.37 -12.29
CA ALA A 68 11.56 12.60 -11.10
C ALA A 68 11.98 11.16 -11.44
N GLY A 69 11.27 10.50 -12.37
CA GLY A 69 11.59 9.16 -12.83
C GLY A 69 12.97 9.09 -13.48
N VAL A 70 13.29 10.01 -14.39
CA VAL A 70 14.62 10.10 -15.02
C VAL A 70 15.71 10.35 -13.99
N LEU A 71 15.49 11.27 -13.04
CA LEU A 71 16.45 11.52 -11.97
C LEU A 71 16.68 10.29 -11.08
N LEU A 72 15.63 9.53 -10.78
CA LEU A 72 15.74 8.29 -10.00
C LEU A 72 16.46 7.18 -10.77
N LEU A 73 16.19 7.02 -12.08
CA LEU A 73 16.90 6.06 -12.92
C LEU A 73 18.38 6.42 -13.04
N TRP A 74 18.70 7.70 -13.24
CA TRP A 74 20.08 8.18 -13.26
C TRP A 74 20.78 7.92 -11.92
N PHE A 75 20.10 8.20 -10.82
CA PHE A 75 20.61 7.94 -9.48
C PHE A 75 20.84 6.46 -9.19
N ASN A 76 19.95 5.58 -9.65
CA ASN A 76 20.13 4.14 -9.57
C ASN A 76 21.35 3.70 -10.40
N HIS A 77 21.51 4.21 -11.62
CA HIS A 77 22.69 3.92 -12.44
C HIS A 77 23.99 4.40 -11.78
N ALA A 78 24.01 5.59 -11.18
CA ALA A 78 25.18 6.08 -10.46
C ALA A 78 25.55 5.24 -9.22
N ARG A 79 24.58 4.53 -8.63
CA ARG A 79 24.77 3.71 -7.42
C ARG A 79 25.06 2.24 -7.69
N PHE A 80 24.41 1.69 -8.71
CA PHE A 80 24.34 0.25 -8.98
C PHE A 80 24.82 -0.11 -10.38
N GLU A 81 25.28 0.87 -11.16
CA GLU A 81 25.61 0.74 -12.59
C GLU A 81 24.43 0.22 -13.44
N ASN A 82 23.22 0.19 -12.86
CA ASN A 82 22.00 -0.27 -13.49
C ASN A 82 20.83 0.65 -13.12
N PRO A 83 20.20 1.33 -14.11
CA PRO A 83 19.09 2.26 -13.83
C PRO A 83 17.84 1.56 -13.27
N MET A 84 17.63 0.28 -13.59
CA MET A 84 16.46 -0.50 -13.17
C MET A 84 16.68 -1.26 -11.85
N GLU A 85 17.85 -1.10 -11.21
CA GLU A 85 18.13 -1.71 -9.91
C GLU A 85 17.62 -0.81 -8.78
N PHE A 86 16.78 -1.37 -7.91
CA PHE A 86 16.18 -0.67 -6.76
C PHE A 86 16.92 -0.98 -5.44
N GLY A 87 18.14 -1.53 -5.52
CA GLY A 87 18.97 -1.96 -4.40
C GLY A 87 18.58 -3.31 -3.77
N HIS A 88 17.56 -4.00 -4.32
CA HIS A 88 17.01 -5.19 -3.68
C HIS A 88 17.89 -6.42 -3.88
N THR A 89 18.66 -6.47 -4.96
CA THR A 89 19.66 -7.51 -5.22
C THR A 89 20.76 -7.51 -4.16
N TYR A 90 20.96 -6.41 -3.44
CA TYR A 90 21.95 -6.29 -2.36
C TYR A 90 21.38 -6.56 -0.97
N LEU A 91 20.06 -6.76 -0.83
CA LEU A 91 19.44 -7.08 0.46
C LEU A 91 19.94 -8.44 0.96
N ALA A 92 20.42 -8.47 2.20
CA ALA A 92 21.10 -9.63 2.82
C ALA A 92 22.18 -10.26 1.91
N GLY A 93 22.96 -9.42 1.22
CA GLY A 93 24.04 -9.85 0.34
C GLY A 93 23.57 -10.62 -0.90
N GLY A 94 22.30 -10.43 -1.32
CA GLY A 94 21.72 -11.09 -2.50
C GLY A 94 21.36 -12.56 -2.31
N ARG A 95 21.39 -13.06 -1.07
CA ARG A 95 21.21 -14.49 -0.77
C ARG A 95 19.84 -14.84 -0.19
N MET A 96 18.88 -13.92 -0.18
CA MET A 96 17.51 -14.26 0.26
C MET A 96 16.88 -15.28 -0.71
N PRO A 97 16.61 -16.53 -0.29
CA PRO A 97 16.13 -17.57 -1.20
C PRO A 97 14.84 -17.17 -1.93
N ARG A 98 13.93 -16.52 -1.21
CA ARG A 98 12.67 -15.99 -1.76
C ARG A 98 12.86 -15.00 -2.92
N ILE A 99 13.86 -14.12 -2.85
CA ILE A 99 14.13 -13.13 -3.90
C ILE A 99 14.88 -13.78 -5.06
N ARG A 100 15.84 -14.67 -4.75
CA ARG A 100 16.59 -15.42 -5.77
C ARG A 100 15.67 -16.30 -6.62
N ASP A 101 14.75 -17.02 -5.98
CA ASP A 101 13.97 -18.08 -6.63
C ASP A 101 12.67 -17.54 -7.26
N PHE A 102 12.07 -16.48 -6.71
CA PHE A 102 10.81 -15.91 -7.21
C PHE A 102 10.90 -14.45 -7.67
N GLY A 103 12.04 -13.78 -7.50
CA GLY A 103 12.16 -12.35 -7.74
C GLY A 103 11.42 -11.49 -6.70
N LEU A 104 11.19 -10.23 -7.04
CA LEU A 104 10.52 -9.27 -6.14
C LEU A 104 9.01 -9.41 -6.10
N PHE A 105 8.40 -9.77 -7.22
CA PHE A 105 6.96 -9.87 -7.38
C PHE A 105 6.60 -11.23 -7.96
N HIS A 106 5.87 -12.03 -7.20
CA HIS A 106 5.46 -13.38 -7.63
C HIS A 106 4.14 -13.80 -6.97
N PRO A 107 3.25 -14.52 -7.67
CA PRO A 107 1.99 -15.03 -7.10
C PRO A 107 2.18 -15.91 -5.85
N ALA A 108 3.33 -16.56 -5.69
CA ALA A 108 3.64 -17.37 -4.51
C ALA A 108 3.54 -16.58 -3.19
N PHE A 109 3.76 -15.25 -3.22
CA PHE A 109 3.67 -14.40 -2.04
C PHE A 109 2.23 -13.98 -1.68
N PHE A 110 1.29 -14.15 -2.61
CA PHE A 110 -0.09 -13.67 -2.50
C PHE A 110 -0.77 -14.15 -1.22
N LYS A 111 -0.80 -15.47 -1.00
CA LYS A 111 -1.48 -16.08 0.17
C LYS A 111 -0.91 -15.54 1.48
N ARG A 112 0.41 -15.43 1.56
CA ARG A 112 1.12 -14.95 2.75
C ARG A 112 0.82 -13.48 3.05
N ASN A 113 0.92 -12.62 2.04
CA ASN A 113 0.63 -11.20 2.21
C ASN A 113 -0.85 -10.95 2.52
N LEU A 114 -1.75 -11.74 1.94
CA LEU A 114 -3.18 -11.67 2.23
C LEU A 114 -3.46 -12.08 3.68
N HIS A 115 -2.81 -13.15 4.16
CA HIS A 115 -2.89 -13.57 5.55
C HIS A 115 -2.38 -12.47 6.50
N ALA A 116 -1.19 -11.92 6.21
CA ALA A 116 -0.62 -10.81 6.98
C ALA A 116 -1.52 -9.56 7.00
N ALA A 117 -2.18 -9.23 5.88
CA ALA A 117 -3.02 -8.05 5.76
C ALA A 117 -4.35 -8.16 6.53
N PHE A 118 -4.99 -9.33 6.57
CA PHE A 118 -6.38 -9.44 7.03
C PHE A 118 -6.67 -10.45 8.13
N THR A 119 -5.88 -11.51 8.28
CA THR A 119 -6.21 -12.62 9.20
C THR A 119 -5.13 -12.91 10.24
N LEU A 120 -3.99 -12.22 10.18
CA LEU A 120 -2.94 -12.34 11.18
C LEU A 120 -3.33 -11.64 12.49
N THR A 121 -3.62 -12.42 13.53
CA THR A 121 -4.00 -11.93 14.86
C THR A 121 -2.91 -12.21 15.90
N PRO A 122 -2.88 -11.48 17.02
CA PRO A 122 -2.06 -11.84 18.17
C PRO A 122 -2.41 -13.24 18.69
N ARG A 123 -1.41 -13.93 19.23
CA ARG A 123 -1.63 -15.18 19.99
C ARG A 123 -1.64 -14.88 21.47
N ILE A 124 -2.58 -15.48 22.17
CA ILE A 124 -2.61 -15.51 23.62
C ILE A 124 -1.92 -16.80 24.07
N ILE A 125 -0.97 -16.69 24.99
CA ILE A 125 -0.22 -17.82 25.52
C ILE A 125 -0.23 -17.82 27.05
N ASP A 126 0.02 -18.97 27.66
CA ASP A 126 -0.11 -19.16 29.12
C ASP A 126 1.09 -18.63 29.91
N LYS A 127 2.16 -18.22 29.23
CA LYS A 127 3.40 -17.69 29.84
C LYS A 127 3.67 -16.27 29.37
N ALA A 128 4.30 -15.47 30.21
CA ALA A 128 4.66 -14.11 29.83
C ALA A 128 5.65 -14.09 28.63
N PRO A 129 5.49 -13.18 27.64
CA PRO A 129 4.38 -12.22 27.51
C PRO A 129 3.11 -12.92 27.01
N TYR A 130 2.02 -12.81 27.78
CA TYR A 130 0.74 -13.47 27.52
C TYR A 130 0.13 -13.12 26.15
N LEU A 131 0.56 -12.00 25.55
CA LEU A 131 0.16 -11.56 24.22
C LEU A 131 1.39 -11.51 23.31
N GLN A 132 1.42 -12.39 22.31
CA GLN A 132 2.48 -12.41 21.31
C GLN A 132 2.00 -11.83 19.98
N ILE A 133 2.83 -10.97 19.41
CA ILE A 133 2.60 -10.33 18.11
C ILE A 133 3.64 -10.84 17.12
N SER A 134 3.19 -11.22 15.92
CA SER A 134 4.11 -11.66 14.87
C SER A 134 4.96 -10.49 14.36
N LYS A 135 6.20 -10.77 13.99
CA LYS A 135 7.09 -9.82 13.30
C LYS A 135 6.54 -9.36 11.94
N HIS A 136 5.61 -10.12 11.36
CA HIS A 136 4.91 -9.76 10.13
C HIS A 136 3.76 -8.76 10.34
N GLY A 137 3.50 -8.33 11.58
CA GLY A 137 2.46 -7.38 11.94
C GLY A 137 1.14 -8.04 12.35
N MET A 138 0.06 -7.29 12.17
CA MET A 138 -1.29 -7.69 12.48
C MET A 138 -2.26 -7.23 11.40
N SER A 139 -3.41 -7.89 11.35
CA SER A 139 -4.53 -7.58 10.48
C SER A 139 -4.92 -6.10 10.54
N LEU A 140 -5.19 -5.54 9.36
CA LEU A 140 -5.72 -4.19 9.20
C LEU A 140 -7.06 -3.99 9.91
N PHE A 141 -7.86 -5.04 10.07
CA PHE A 141 -9.12 -4.93 10.81
C PHE A 141 -8.91 -4.83 12.32
N LEU A 142 -7.76 -5.28 12.83
CA LEU A 142 -7.40 -5.08 14.24
C LEU A 142 -6.79 -3.70 14.45
N THR A 143 -5.89 -3.27 13.58
CA THR A 143 -5.20 -1.97 13.74
C THR A 143 -6.06 -0.80 13.29
N THR A 144 -6.98 -1.01 12.34
CA THR A 144 -7.83 0.03 11.76
C THR A 144 -9.25 -0.51 11.52
N PRO A 145 -9.98 -0.90 12.57
CA PRO A 145 -11.31 -1.51 12.46
C PRO A 145 -12.35 -0.60 11.78
N ALA A 146 -12.11 0.72 11.74
CA ALA A 146 -12.95 1.67 10.99
C ALA A 146 -13.08 1.32 9.49
N LEU A 147 -12.12 0.58 8.92
CA LEU A 147 -12.16 0.11 7.53
C LEU A 147 -13.35 -0.85 7.27
N LEU A 148 -13.91 -1.49 8.30
CA LEU A 148 -15.11 -2.33 8.17
C LEU A 148 -16.33 -1.54 7.65
N MET A 149 -16.32 -0.21 7.77
CA MET A 149 -17.38 0.65 7.22
C MET A 149 -17.43 0.68 5.70
N LEU A 150 -16.35 0.28 4.99
CA LEU A 150 -16.36 0.17 3.53
C LEU A 150 -17.37 -0.86 3.02
N PHE A 151 -17.73 -1.85 3.84
CA PHE A 151 -18.74 -2.86 3.49
C PHE A 151 -20.18 -2.33 3.58
N ARG A 152 -20.40 -1.06 3.96
CA ARG A 152 -21.73 -0.45 4.06
C ARG A 152 -21.82 0.87 3.26
N PRO A 153 -21.60 0.84 1.93
CA PRO A 153 -21.67 2.04 1.12
C PRO A 153 -23.11 2.57 1.05
N LYS A 154 -23.29 3.90 1.13
CA LYS A 154 -24.60 4.55 0.98
C LYS A 154 -24.80 5.21 -0.38
N ARG A 155 -23.71 5.61 -1.04
CA ARG A 155 -23.75 6.38 -2.28
C ARG A 155 -22.78 5.80 -3.30
N TRP A 156 -23.19 5.88 -4.56
CA TRP A 156 -22.38 5.53 -5.70
C TRP A 156 -22.02 6.79 -6.48
N HIS A 157 -20.73 6.96 -6.81
CA HIS A 157 -20.23 8.13 -7.54
C HIS A 157 -19.35 7.69 -8.71
N ARG A 158 -19.25 8.51 -9.76
CA ARG A 158 -18.42 8.24 -10.95
C ARG A 158 -16.92 8.05 -10.63
N ILE A 159 -16.46 8.57 -9.50
CA ILE A 159 -15.07 8.44 -9.01
C ILE A 159 -14.78 7.05 -8.44
N LEU A 160 -15.80 6.26 -8.09
CA LEU A 160 -15.61 4.96 -7.44
C LEU A 160 -14.86 3.98 -8.33
N ALA A 161 -15.27 3.84 -9.60
CA ALA A 161 -14.64 2.90 -10.54
C ALA A 161 -13.12 3.15 -10.70
N PRO A 162 -12.64 4.36 -11.04
CA PRO A 162 -11.20 4.60 -11.16
C PRO A 162 -10.47 4.44 -9.82
N THR A 163 -11.10 4.80 -8.70
CA THR A 163 -10.50 4.62 -7.36
C THR A 163 -10.33 3.15 -7.02
N LEU A 164 -11.36 2.32 -7.28
CA LEU A 164 -11.31 0.88 -7.06
C LEU A 164 -10.30 0.19 -7.96
N LEU A 165 -10.18 0.62 -9.22
CA LEU A 165 -9.18 0.09 -10.14
C LEU A 165 -7.76 0.38 -9.64
N CYS A 166 -7.47 1.62 -9.24
CA CYS A 166 -6.15 1.98 -8.69
C CYS A 166 -5.87 1.24 -7.37
N LEU A 167 -6.89 1.15 -6.51
CA LEU A 167 -6.82 0.36 -5.28
C LEU A 167 -6.45 -1.09 -5.59
N ALA A 168 -7.20 -1.75 -6.48
CA ALA A 168 -7.00 -3.15 -6.83
C ALA A 168 -5.62 -3.40 -7.47
N ALA A 169 -5.17 -2.49 -8.35
CA ALA A 169 -3.86 -2.58 -8.98
C ALA A 169 -2.72 -2.44 -7.96
N THR A 170 -2.74 -1.39 -7.13
CA THR A 170 -1.71 -1.18 -6.09
C THR A 170 -1.75 -2.30 -5.05
N PHE A 171 -2.94 -2.69 -4.60
CA PHE A 171 -3.10 -3.75 -3.61
C PHE A 171 -2.66 -5.11 -4.16
N GLY A 172 -3.04 -5.46 -5.38
CA GLY A 172 -2.62 -6.69 -6.05
C GLY A 172 -1.11 -6.79 -6.19
N LEU A 173 -0.46 -5.69 -6.60
CA LEU A 173 1.00 -5.64 -6.70
C LEU A 173 1.69 -5.88 -5.34
N ILE A 174 1.16 -5.29 -4.27
CA ILE A 174 1.67 -5.46 -2.90
C ILE A 174 1.47 -6.87 -2.39
N LEU A 175 0.34 -7.50 -2.69
CA LEU A 175 0.11 -8.90 -2.33
C LEU A 175 1.11 -9.84 -2.99
N MET A 176 1.60 -9.49 -4.18
CA MET A 176 2.62 -10.26 -4.88
C MET A 176 4.04 -9.93 -4.43
N TYR A 177 4.26 -8.98 -3.52
CA TYR A 177 5.61 -8.56 -3.14
C TYR A 177 6.30 -9.56 -2.19
N GLN A 178 7.61 -9.76 -2.36
CA GLN A 178 8.41 -10.75 -1.63
C GLN A 178 8.42 -10.60 -0.10
N ASN A 179 8.01 -9.46 0.44
CA ASN A 179 8.00 -9.15 1.87
C ASN A 179 6.59 -8.79 2.34
N THR A 180 6.27 -9.10 3.60
CA THR A 180 5.03 -8.67 4.27
C THR A 180 5.19 -7.34 5.02
N GLY A 181 6.42 -6.92 5.28
CA GLY A 181 6.77 -5.63 5.89
C GLY A 181 7.68 -5.71 7.12
N TRP A 182 8.17 -6.90 7.44
CA TRP A 182 9.08 -7.21 8.56
C TRP A 182 10.09 -6.10 8.90
N VAL A 183 10.28 -5.69 10.17
CA VAL A 183 9.49 -5.98 11.39
C VAL A 183 8.50 -4.83 11.61
N GLN A 184 7.23 -5.14 11.91
CA GLN A 184 6.16 -4.14 12.01
C GLN A 184 5.06 -4.55 13.02
N PHE A 185 4.31 -3.57 13.55
CA PHE A 185 3.17 -3.81 14.44
C PHE A 185 1.87 -4.01 13.67
N GLY A 186 1.54 -3.09 12.75
CA GLY A 186 0.45 -3.22 11.79
C GLY A 186 0.95 -3.63 10.41
N TYR A 187 0.08 -3.56 9.40
CA TYR A 187 0.45 -3.87 8.02
C TYR A 187 0.94 -2.62 7.27
N ARG A 188 2.26 -2.37 7.25
CA ARG A 188 2.86 -1.12 6.73
C ARG A 188 2.59 -0.88 5.25
N PHE A 189 2.43 -1.95 4.46
CA PHE A 189 2.14 -1.81 3.02
C PHE A 189 0.73 -1.31 2.75
N SER A 190 -0.13 -1.21 3.78
CA SER A 190 -1.39 -0.49 3.65
C SER A 190 -1.21 0.98 3.29
N LEU A 191 -0.09 1.61 3.64
CA LEU A 191 0.15 3.03 3.35
C LEU A 191 0.10 3.36 1.85
N ASP A 192 0.35 2.39 0.98
CA ASP A 192 0.34 2.54 -0.47
C ASP A 192 -1.07 2.64 -1.03
N PHE A 193 -2.03 1.97 -0.39
CA PHE A 193 -3.39 1.83 -0.91
C PHE A 193 -4.45 2.51 -0.03
N LEU A 194 -4.11 2.83 1.23
CA LEU A 194 -4.96 3.59 2.15
C LEU A 194 -5.44 4.93 1.59
N PRO A 195 -4.65 5.72 0.82
CA PRO A 195 -5.16 6.95 0.23
C PRO A 195 -6.42 6.74 -0.63
N TYR A 196 -6.48 5.64 -1.40
CA TYR A 196 -7.68 5.29 -2.18
C TYR A 196 -8.81 4.83 -1.26
N VAL A 197 -8.49 4.05 -0.24
CA VAL A 197 -9.47 3.59 0.76
C VAL A 197 -10.14 4.77 1.47
N LEU A 198 -9.38 5.79 1.85
CA LEU A 198 -9.91 7.02 2.48
C LEU A 198 -10.87 7.75 1.55
N ILE A 199 -10.57 7.82 0.25
CA ILE A 199 -11.50 8.40 -0.74
C ILE A 199 -12.75 7.55 -0.88
N LEU A 200 -12.61 6.22 -0.94
CA LEU A 200 -13.78 5.35 -0.97
C LEU A 200 -14.66 5.58 0.25
N MET A 201 -14.09 5.69 1.45
CA MET A 201 -14.87 6.04 2.65
C MET A 201 -15.53 7.42 2.53
N ALA A 202 -14.82 8.43 2.05
CA ALA A 202 -15.38 9.78 1.89
C ALA A 202 -16.53 9.82 0.87
N VAL A 203 -16.38 9.12 -0.27
CA VAL A 203 -17.34 9.14 -1.39
C VAL A 203 -18.55 8.25 -1.12
N THR A 204 -18.34 7.07 -0.52
CA THR A 204 -19.42 6.15 -0.19
C THR A 204 -20.26 6.60 1.02
N ALA A 205 -19.74 7.56 1.80
CA ALA A 205 -20.40 8.18 2.94
C ALA A 205 -21.02 7.15 3.90
N PRO A 206 -20.20 6.26 4.50
CA PRO A 206 -20.71 5.27 5.45
C PRO A 206 -21.37 5.95 6.65
N PRO A 207 -22.25 5.26 7.38
CA PRO A 207 -22.94 5.84 8.53
C PRO A 207 -21.94 6.27 9.64
N VAL A 208 -21.77 7.58 9.81
CA VAL A 208 -20.96 8.18 10.88
C VAL A 208 -21.78 8.23 12.17
N GLY A 209 -21.96 7.05 12.80
CA GLY A 209 -22.68 6.90 14.07
C GLY A 209 -21.78 6.48 15.22
N ARG A 210 -22.39 6.17 16.38
CA ARG A 210 -21.68 5.67 17.58
C ARG A 210 -20.83 4.44 17.29
N ALA A 211 -21.30 3.55 16.42
CA ALA A 211 -20.53 2.38 15.99
C ALA A 211 -19.21 2.77 15.29
N PHE A 212 -19.24 3.75 14.38
CA PHE A 212 -18.04 4.22 13.69
C PHE A 212 -17.05 4.89 14.66
N GLN A 213 -17.56 5.73 15.57
CA GLN A 213 -16.75 6.33 16.63
C GLN A 213 -16.12 5.27 17.53
N GLY A 214 -16.88 4.23 17.90
CA GLY A 214 -16.38 3.10 18.67
C GLY A 214 -15.26 2.35 17.95
N LEU A 215 -15.40 2.08 16.65
CA LEU A 215 -14.34 1.47 15.85
C LEU A 215 -13.09 2.37 15.80
N ILE A 216 -13.24 3.68 15.60
CA ILE A 216 -12.10 4.61 15.65
C ILE A 216 -11.41 4.55 17.02
N LEU A 217 -12.17 4.59 18.11
CA LEU A 217 -11.62 4.53 19.46
C LEU A 217 -10.86 3.22 19.71
N VAL A 218 -11.40 2.08 19.30
CA VAL A 218 -10.71 0.78 19.36
C VAL A 218 -9.40 0.84 18.58
N GLY A 219 -9.43 1.37 17.35
CA GLY A 219 -8.22 1.55 16.56
C GLY A 219 -7.17 2.41 17.26
N VAL A 220 -7.58 3.55 17.84
CA VAL A 220 -6.68 4.43 18.61
C VAL A 220 -6.06 3.67 19.79
N LEU A 221 -6.87 2.95 20.57
CA LEU A 221 -6.39 2.18 21.73
C LEU A 221 -5.40 1.08 21.31
N VAL A 222 -5.72 0.30 20.26
CA VAL A 222 -4.83 -0.75 19.74
C VAL A 222 -3.49 -0.16 19.29
N ASN A 223 -3.51 0.95 18.54
CA ASN A 223 -2.28 1.59 18.10
C ASN A 223 -1.50 2.25 19.25
N ALA A 224 -2.18 2.79 20.27
CA ALA A 224 -1.55 3.32 21.48
C ALA A 224 -0.83 2.21 22.26
N VAL A 225 -1.45 1.03 22.40
CA VAL A 225 -0.80 -0.16 22.97
C VAL A 225 0.40 -0.57 22.13
N GLY A 226 0.29 -0.54 20.80
CA GLY A 226 1.42 -0.77 19.90
C GLY A 226 2.57 0.20 20.12
N ALA A 227 2.30 1.50 20.14
CA ALA A 227 3.30 2.54 20.39
C ALA A 227 3.94 2.41 21.79
N GLY A 228 3.15 1.97 22.78
CA GLY A 228 3.55 1.77 24.17
C GLY A 228 4.27 0.45 24.45
N GLY A 229 4.07 -0.60 23.66
CA GLY A 229 4.56 -1.94 23.97
C GLY A 229 5.40 -2.63 22.89
N PHE A 230 5.25 -2.28 21.61
CA PHE A 230 5.88 -3.00 20.52
C PHE A 230 7.41 -2.88 20.56
N GLY A 231 8.12 -4.00 20.49
CA GLY A 231 9.57 -4.04 20.63
C GLY A 231 10.08 -3.88 22.08
N ARG A 232 9.17 -3.76 23.06
CA ARG A 232 9.48 -3.76 24.50
C ARG A 232 9.09 -5.10 25.11
N ARG A 233 9.38 -5.30 26.41
CA ARG A 233 9.11 -6.58 27.13
C ARG A 233 7.69 -7.12 26.96
N LEU A 234 6.68 -6.24 26.87
CA LEU A 234 5.27 -6.62 26.82
C LEU A 234 4.82 -7.15 25.46
N LEU A 235 5.30 -6.56 24.35
CA LEU A 235 4.93 -6.95 22.98
C LEU A 235 6.20 -7.09 22.13
N ASN A 236 7.10 -7.94 22.58
CA ASN A 236 8.34 -8.18 21.87
C ASN A 236 8.07 -9.13 20.69
N PRO A 237 8.18 -8.68 19.42
CA PRO A 237 7.96 -9.58 18.30
C PRO A 237 9.09 -10.62 18.17
N TYR A 238 10.25 -10.41 18.81
CA TYR A 238 11.36 -11.36 18.82
C TYR A 238 11.16 -12.57 19.72
N THR A 239 10.24 -12.50 20.69
CA THR A 239 9.84 -13.66 21.50
C THR A 239 8.72 -14.48 20.86
N ALA A 240 8.13 -13.99 19.77
CA ALA A 240 7.12 -14.70 19.00
C ALA A 240 7.78 -15.58 17.92
N GLU A 241 7.69 -16.89 18.05
CA GLU A 241 8.20 -17.85 17.05
C GLU A 241 7.22 -18.12 15.90
N PHE A 242 6.02 -17.54 15.94
CA PHE A 242 5.05 -17.76 14.87
C PHE A 242 5.15 -16.70 13.77
N ALA A 243 5.54 -17.18 12.59
CA ALA A 243 5.67 -16.42 11.37
C ALA A 243 4.49 -16.68 10.42
N CYS A 244 4.35 -15.79 9.44
CA CYS A 244 3.56 -16.09 8.25
C CYS A 244 4.31 -17.18 7.46
N PRO A 245 3.66 -18.27 7.02
CA PRO A 245 4.35 -19.35 6.31
C PRO A 245 5.12 -18.82 5.11
N GLU A 246 6.40 -19.17 4.98
CA GLU A 246 7.15 -18.90 3.75
C GLU A 246 6.55 -19.72 2.60
N PRO A 247 6.55 -19.20 1.36
CA PRO A 247 6.16 -20.01 0.21
C PRO A 247 7.06 -21.25 0.18
N VAL A 248 6.44 -22.42 0.01
CA VAL A 248 7.16 -23.69 -0.10
C VAL A 248 8.05 -23.57 -1.34
N LEU A 249 9.36 -23.52 -1.10
CA LEU A 249 10.33 -23.73 -2.17
C LEU A 249 10.22 -25.21 -2.52
N GLU A 250 9.59 -25.53 -3.65
CA GLU A 250 9.86 -26.80 -4.29
C GLU A 250 11.35 -26.76 -4.63
N SER A 251 12.14 -27.35 -3.73
CA SER A 251 13.49 -27.75 -4.07
C SER A 251 13.34 -28.57 -5.34
N LYS A 252 13.88 -28.05 -6.45
CA LYS A 252 14.34 -28.92 -7.54
C LYS A 252 15.32 -29.90 -6.89
N LYS A 253 14.79 -30.99 -6.35
CA LYS A 253 15.55 -32.13 -5.87
C LYS A 253 15.95 -32.91 -7.11
N GLY A 254 17.25 -32.94 -7.39
CA GLY A 254 17.92 -33.97 -8.18
C GLY A 254 17.78 -33.83 -9.69
N GLU A 255 18.74 -33.14 -10.31
CA GLU A 255 19.51 -33.77 -11.39
C GLU A 255 20.73 -34.46 -10.77
#